data_AF-A0A6A4BZ03-F1
#
_entry.id   AF-A0A6A4BZ03-F1
#
_cell.length_a   1.000
_cell.length_b   1.000
_cell.length_c   1.000
_cell.angle_alpha   90.00
_cell.angle_beta   90.00
_cell.angle_gamma   90.00
#
_symmetry.space_group_name_H-M   'P 1'
#
loop_
_entity.id
_entity.type
_entity.pdbx_description
1 polymer ?
#
loop_
_entity_poly.entity_id
_entity_poly.type
_entity_poly.pdbx_seq_one_letter_code
_entity_poly.pdbx_strand_id
1 'polypeptide(L)'
;MQRPHYEMVTRAKQIWNVIRERDVDKQKRATLVEELYSLVKGKIYDVAAKHDASRVIQSLMQHGKPEHRSQIVLEMKEHLVELAKMQYGCFLVQKMIRYGSVADRAAIVKCLTGHVVQVGTHNIAANVLEYGQEYLKPSQLTALKLEFYGREFAYFQSESKRNLTDIIAAHPDKKEEVLKHLSSILNRMVDKQLLGLAFVQSLLWEYMCNAEHDDVMQMVANVRDASLALLATRNGARVVNKCISLGAAKDRKRIIKALKDKVLDACNHPSGYLVIMRILDVVDDSVLVQKSILAELNDHLFSIAMHPSGRKVLLQLFSPLNTKYLSPDDLALLEPPILPSPEDPTVMVVNYKKDPKARREELLKGLLPKLEEMCVENADALLRSKEGRDVVVEVVKRSESTDLADSVTAAVLAEDVGEALHSDANGHFALRRLIKETSMAESLLTAVEEQLSQWASSNRGSFVVLSFLETENGPKNASEIVKTALKPAIGDLKMLADKQKGTKLLLEKLQ
;
A
#
# COMPACT_ATOMS: atom_id res chain seq x y z
N MET A 1 -10.71 -23.97 -51.02
CA MET A 1 -9.68 -24.42 -50.05
C MET A 1 -10.38 -24.95 -48.80
N GLN A 2 -10.31 -26.25 -48.52
CA GLN A 2 -10.81 -26.80 -47.25
C GLN A 2 -9.95 -26.27 -46.09
N ARG A 3 -10.58 -25.70 -45.06
CA ARG A 3 -9.88 -25.26 -43.86
C ARG A 3 -9.45 -26.51 -43.07
N PRO A 4 -8.15 -26.70 -42.75
CA PRO A 4 -7.72 -27.86 -41.98
C PRO A 4 -8.43 -27.92 -40.62
N HIS A 5 -8.96 -29.10 -40.30
CA HIS A 5 -9.68 -29.42 -39.06
C HIS A 5 -11.00 -28.64 -38.82
N TYR A 6 -11.69 -28.21 -39.89
CA TYR A 6 -12.93 -27.43 -39.77
C TYR A 6 -14.02 -28.10 -38.92
N GLU A 7 -14.32 -29.38 -39.18
CA GLU A 7 -15.37 -30.12 -38.47
C GLU A 7 -15.03 -30.29 -36.99
N MET A 8 -13.78 -30.67 -36.71
CA MET A 8 -13.24 -30.80 -35.35
C MET A 8 -13.38 -29.49 -34.57
N VAL A 9 -12.95 -28.36 -35.13
CA VAL A 9 -13.07 -27.05 -34.48
C VAL A 9 -14.53 -26.65 -34.28
N THR A 10 -15.41 -26.98 -35.24
CA THR A 10 -16.85 -26.70 -35.13
C THR A 10 -17.47 -27.47 -33.96
N ARG A 11 -17.19 -28.78 -33.86
CA ARG A 11 -17.66 -29.59 -32.72
C ARG A 11 -17.07 -29.10 -31.41
N ALA A 12 -15.77 -28.78 -31.38
CA ALA A 12 -15.11 -28.28 -30.18
C ALA A 12 -15.75 -26.98 -29.65
N LYS A 13 -16.17 -26.07 -30.56
CA LYS A 13 -16.91 -24.86 -30.19
C LYS A 13 -18.32 -25.13 -29.68
N GLN A 14 -19.03 -26.09 -30.27
CA GLN A 14 -20.35 -26.51 -29.76
C GLN A 14 -20.24 -27.02 -28.32
N ILE A 15 -19.25 -27.85 -28.03
CA ILE A 15 -19.00 -28.33 -26.67
C ILE A 15 -18.63 -27.17 -25.75
N TRP A 16 -17.72 -26.30 -26.19
CA TRP A 16 -17.32 -25.10 -25.45
C TRP A 16 -18.49 -24.20 -25.05
N ASN A 17 -19.44 -23.96 -25.96
CA ASN A 17 -20.64 -23.16 -25.68
C ASN A 17 -21.49 -23.75 -24.56
N VAL A 18 -21.43 -25.06 -24.33
CA VAL A 18 -22.10 -25.70 -23.20
C VAL A 18 -21.24 -25.58 -21.94
N ILE A 19 -20.01 -26.08 -21.95
CA ILE A 19 -19.21 -26.24 -20.72
C ILE A 19 -18.81 -24.91 -20.04
N ARG A 20 -18.85 -23.79 -20.78
CA ARG A 20 -18.55 -22.45 -20.26
C ARG A 20 -19.67 -21.87 -19.40
N GLU A 21 -20.90 -22.37 -19.57
CA GLU A 21 -22.05 -21.86 -18.82
C GLU A 21 -21.89 -22.18 -17.33
N ARG A 22 -22.43 -21.30 -16.48
CA ARG A 22 -22.32 -21.45 -15.03
C ARG A 22 -23.11 -22.66 -14.55
N ASP A 23 -24.34 -22.82 -15.05
CA ASP A 23 -25.33 -23.76 -14.53
C ASP A 23 -25.42 -25.09 -15.30
N VAL A 24 -24.26 -25.61 -15.73
CA VAL A 24 -24.19 -26.96 -16.31
C VAL A 24 -24.01 -27.99 -15.22
N ASP A 25 -24.84 -29.03 -15.25
CA ASP A 25 -24.67 -30.24 -14.44
C ASP A 25 -23.22 -30.76 -14.45
N LYS A 26 -22.73 -31.17 -13.28
CA LYS A 26 -21.32 -31.55 -13.09
C LYS A 26 -20.95 -32.79 -13.90
N GLN A 27 -21.83 -33.79 -13.94
CA GLN A 27 -21.57 -35.03 -14.66
C GLN A 27 -21.58 -34.78 -16.18
N LYS A 28 -22.57 -34.03 -16.66
CA LYS A 28 -22.65 -33.58 -18.06
C LYS A 28 -21.42 -32.79 -18.47
N ARG A 29 -20.97 -31.86 -17.62
CA ARG A 29 -19.75 -31.07 -17.89
C ARG A 29 -18.52 -31.97 -17.97
N ALA A 30 -18.37 -32.92 -17.05
CA ALA A 30 -17.24 -33.85 -17.05
C ALA A 30 -17.18 -34.69 -18.32
N THR A 31 -18.32 -35.25 -18.76
CA THR A 31 -18.41 -36.02 -20.01
C THR A 31 -18.04 -35.18 -21.22
N LEU A 32 -18.57 -33.95 -21.32
CA LEU A 32 -18.28 -33.05 -22.42
C LEU A 32 -16.82 -32.58 -22.44
N VAL A 33 -16.21 -32.38 -21.27
CA VAL A 33 -14.79 -32.02 -21.15
C VAL A 33 -13.89 -33.18 -21.62
N GLU A 34 -14.25 -34.43 -21.30
CA GLU A 34 -13.53 -35.61 -21.77
C GLU A 34 -13.63 -35.78 -23.30
N GLU A 35 -14.84 -35.61 -23.85
CA GLU A 35 -15.07 -35.60 -25.29
C GLU A 35 -14.25 -34.50 -25.97
N LEU A 36 -14.30 -33.28 -25.42
CA LEU A 36 -13.59 -32.14 -25.96
C LEU A 36 -12.08 -32.35 -25.96
N TYR A 37 -11.51 -32.88 -24.87
CA TYR A 37 -10.10 -33.18 -24.78
C TYR A 37 -9.69 -34.24 -25.81
N SER A 38 -10.44 -35.34 -25.91
CA SER A 38 -10.20 -36.41 -26.88
C SER A 38 -10.24 -35.90 -28.32
N LEU A 39 -11.13 -34.95 -28.61
CA LEU A 39 -11.30 -34.35 -29.93
C LEU A 39 -10.10 -33.50 -30.37
N VAL A 40 -9.44 -32.81 -29.43
CA VAL A 40 -8.34 -31.86 -29.74
C VAL A 40 -6.95 -32.39 -29.43
N LYS A 41 -6.83 -33.52 -28.71
CA LYS A 41 -5.55 -34.14 -28.34
C LYS A 41 -4.66 -34.37 -29.57
N GLY A 42 -3.38 -33.99 -29.46
CA GLY A 42 -2.41 -34.06 -30.55
C GLY A 42 -2.54 -32.94 -31.61
N LYS A 43 -3.53 -32.06 -31.46
CA LYS A 43 -3.79 -30.89 -32.34
C LYS A 43 -4.05 -29.63 -31.52
N ILE A 44 -3.65 -29.63 -30.26
CA ILE A 44 -3.99 -28.56 -29.31
C ILE A 44 -3.43 -27.22 -29.78
N TYR A 45 -2.23 -27.22 -30.36
CA TYR A 45 -1.57 -26.02 -30.86
C TYR A 45 -2.35 -25.41 -32.03
N ASP A 46 -2.71 -26.23 -33.02
CA ASP A 46 -3.48 -25.80 -34.19
C ASP A 46 -4.85 -25.22 -33.84
N VAL A 47 -5.46 -25.71 -32.75
CA VAL A 47 -6.71 -25.16 -32.21
C VAL A 47 -6.45 -23.87 -31.44
N ALA A 48 -5.41 -23.83 -30.61
CA ALA A 48 -5.06 -22.67 -29.79
C ALA A 48 -4.61 -21.46 -30.64
N ALA A 49 -3.89 -21.70 -31.73
CA ALA A 49 -3.39 -20.67 -32.63
C ALA A 49 -4.50 -19.98 -33.44
N LYS A 50 -5.67 -20.62 -33.59
CA LYS A 50 -6.84 -20.03 -34.24
C LYS A 50 -7.50 -18.99 -33.34
N HIS A 51 -7.66 -17.77 -33.88
CA HIS A 51 -8.27 -16.60 -33.22
C HIS A 51 -9.57 -16.94 -32.48
N ASP A 52 -10.44 -17.71 -33.12
CA ASP A 52 -11.79 -18.02 -32.66
C ASP A 52 -11.90 -19.30 -31.82
N ALA A 53 -10.80 -20.05 -31.62
CA ALA A 53 -10.81 -21.34 -30.94
C ALA A 53 -9.85 -21.45 -29.74
N SER A 54 -8.98 -20.46 -29.50
CA SER A 54 -8.13 -20.40 -28.30
C SER A 54 -8.91 -20.54 -26.98
N ARG A 55 -10.13 -20.01 -26.91
CA ARG A 55 -11.02 -20.10 -25.74
C ARG A 55 -11.45 -21.53 -25.41
N VAL A 56 -11.51 -22.40 -26.42
CA VAL A 56 -11.83 -23.82 -26.23
C VAL A 56 -10.77 -24.49 -25.36
N ILE A 57 -9.49 -24.27 -25.70
CA ILE A 57 -8.36 -24.85 -24.94
C ILE A 57 -8.25 -24.20 -23.55
N GLN A 58 -8.53 -22.89 -23.44
CA GLN A 58 -8.60 -22.23 -22.13
C GLN A 58 -9.68 -22.83 -21.21
N SER A 59 -10.84 -23.22 -21.75
CA SER A 59 -11.88 -23.93 -20.99
C SER A 59 -11.46 -25.34 -20.60
N LEU A 60 -10.68 -26.04 -21.42
CA LEU A 60 -10.07 -27.31 -21.03
C LEU A 60 -9.07 -27.13 -19.87
N MET A 61 -8.28 -26.06 -19.85
CA MET A 61 -7.41 -25.76 -18.70
C MET A 61 -8.23 -25.52 -17.41
N GLN A 62 -9.39 -24.88 -17.53
CA GLN A 62 -10.23 -24.52 -16.39
C GLN A 62 -11.07 -25.69 -15.83
N HIS A 63 -11.62 -26.53 -16.71
CA HIS A 63 -12.55 -27.60 -16.33
C HIS A 63 -11.99 -29.01 -16.51
N GLY A 64 -10.86 -29.16 -17.20
CA GLY A 64 -10.18 -30.43 -17.42
C GLY A 64 -9.62 -31.03 -16.14
N LYS A 65 -9.43 -32.35 -16.16
CA LYS A 65 -8.74 -33.11 -15.13
C LYS A 65 -7.25 -32.75 -15.11
N PRO A 66 -6.51 -33.01 -14.00
CA PRO A 66 -5.07 -32.74 -13.93
C PRO A 66 -4.29 -33.30 -15.11
N GLU A 67 -4.64 -34.51 -15.59
CA GLU A 67 -3.97 -35.18 -16.69
C GLU A 67 -4.18 -34.44 -18.02
N HIS A 68 -5.37 -33.88 -18.26
CA HIS A 68 -5.66 -33.07 -19.44
C HIS A 68 -4.79 -31.81 -19.45
N ARG A 69 -4.66 -31.16 -18.28
CA ARG A 69 -3.89 -29.92 -18.13
C ARG A 69 -2.41 -30.16 -18.36
N SER A 70 -1.85 -31.22 -17.75
CA SER A 70 -0.45 -31.56 -17.96
C SER A 70 -0.16 -31.98 -19.40
N GLN A 71 -1.09 -32.67 -20.07
CA GLN A 71 -0.93 -32.97 -21.49
C GLN A 71 -1.00 -31.72 -22.37
N ILE A 72 -1.92 -30.78 -22.08
CA ILE A 72 -1.98 -29.48 -22.78
C ILE A 72 -0.63 -28.76 -22.63
N VAL A 73 -0.11 -28.66 -21.41
CA VAL A 73 1.19 -28.01 -21.17
C VAL A 73 2.32 -28.72 -21.92
N LEU A 74 2.32 -30.06 -21.95
CA LEU A 74 3.30 -30.86 -22.68
C LEU A 74 3.26 -30.57 -24.20
N GLU A 75 2.08 -30.57 -24.81
CA GLU A 75 1.92 -30.29 -26.24
C GLU A 75 2.29 -28.84 -26.59
N MET A 76 2.19 -27.89 -25.65
CA MET A 76 2.50 -26.47 -25.88
C MET A 76 3.98 -26.10 -25.66
N LYS A 77 4.83 -27.00 -25.14
CA LYS A 77 6.20 -26.65 -24.69
C LYS A 77 7.03 -25.90 -25.73
N GLU A 78 7.06 -26.39 -26.96
CA GLU A 78 7.87 -25.82 -28.06
C GLU A 78 7.30 -24.49 -28.58
N HIS A 79 6.01 -24.22 -28.34
CA HIS A 79 5.31 -23.03 -28.85
C HIS A 79 5.02 -21.99 -27.75
N LEU A 80 5.50 -22.21 -26.52
CA LEU A 80 5.08 -21.43 -25.37
C LEU A 80 5.41 -19.94 -25.50
N VAL A 81 6.62 -19.62 -25.97
CA VAL A 81 7.10 -18.24 -26.15
C VAL A 81 6.36 -17.54 -27.29
N GLU A 82 6.03 -18.28 -28.35
CA GLU A 82 5.20 -17.78 -29.47
C GLU A 82 3.79 -17.46 -28.98
N LEU A 83 3.13 -18.42 -28.31
CA LEU A 83 1.80 -18.26 -27.74
C LEU A 83 1.72 -17.08 -26.77
N ALA A 84 2.74 -16.89 -25.92
CA ALA A 84 2.79 -15.76 -24.99
C ALA A 84 2.72 -14.39 -25.69
N LYS A 85 3.23 -14.28 -26.92
CA LYS A 85 3.23 -13.03 -27.71
C LYS A 85 1.97 -12.85 -28.54
N MET A 86 1.20 -13.91 -28.78
CA MET A 86 -0.05 -13.84 -29.52
C MET A 86 -1.16 -13.16 -28.70
N GLN A 87 -1.96 -12.33 -29.36
CA GLN A 87 -3.08 -11.59 -28.76
C GLN A 87 -4.06 -12.47 -27.97
N TYR A 88 -4.28 -13.71 -28.41
CA TYR A 88 -5.17 -14.66 -27.73
C TYR A 88 -4.43 -15.82 -27.07
N GLY A 89 -3.22 -16.14 -27.54
CA GLY A 89 -2.38 -17.20 -26.98
C GLY A 89 -1.88 -16.87 -25.57
N CYS A 90 -1.64 -15.59 -25.26
CA CYS A 90 -1.16 -15.16 -23.95
C CYS A 90 -2.10 -15.58 -22.81
N PHE A 91 -3.42 -15.53 -23.05
CA PHE A 91 -4.44 -15.96 -22.08
C PHE A 91 -4.39 -17.47 -21.85
N LEU A 92 -4.05 -18.26 -22.87
CA LEU A 92 -3.84 -19.69 -22.68
C LEU A 92 -2.60 -19.94 -21.80
N VAL A 93 -1.50 -19.22 -22.03
CA VAL A 93 -0.31 -19.32 -21.16
C VAL A 93 -0.63 -18.94 -19.72
N GLN A 94 -1.40 -17.88 -19.50
CA GLN A 94 -1.89 -17.52 -18.16
C GLN A 94 -2.74 -18.64 -17.53
N LYS A 95 -3.65 -19.25 -18.30
CA LYS A 95 -4.47 -20.38 -17.82
C LYS A 95 -3.62 -21.61 -17.49
N MET A 96 -2.56 -21.88 -18.27
CA MET A 96 -1.58 -22.92 -18.00
C MET A 96 -0.84 -22.65 -16.67
N ILE A 97 -0.43 -21.42 -16.43
CA ILE A 97 0.20 -21.01 -15.15
C ILE A 97 -0.78 -21.18 -13.98
N ARG A 98 -2.03 -20.73 -14.10
CA ARG A 98 -3.02 -20.80 -13.02
C ARG A 98 -3.44 -22.22 -12.67
N TYR A 99 -3.84 -23.02 -13.66
CA TYR A 99 -4.45 -24.33 -13.43
C TYR A 99 -3.50 -25.51 -13.51
N GLY A 100 -2.27 -25.30 -14.02
CA GLY A 100 -1.23 -26.32 -14.08
C GLY A 100 -0.74 -26.73 -12.69
N SER A 101 -0.22 -27.95 -12.61
CA SER A 101 0.44 -28.48 -11.42
C SER A 101 1.76 -27.75 -11.12
N VAL A 102 2.37 -28.04 -9.97
CA VAL A 102 3.71 -27.53 -9.63
C VAL A 102 4.75 -27.93 -10.69
N ALA A 103 4.66 -29.14 -11.23
CA ALA A 103 5.56 -29.63 -12.27
C ALA A 103 5.31 -28.90 -13.60
N ASP A 104 4.04 -28.65 -13.96
CA ASP A 104 3.68 -27.89 -15.17
C ASP A 104 4.23 -26.47 -15.12
N ARG A 105 4.06 -25.78 -13.98
CA ARG A 105 4.61 -24.43 -13.78
C ARG A 105 6.13 -24.42 -13.88
N ALA A 106 6.80 -25.44 -13.35
CA ALA A 106 8.26 -25.57 -13.49
C ALA A 106 8.68 -25.79 -14.96
N ALA A 107 7.93 -26.60 -15.72
CA ALA A 107 8.17 -26.78 -17.15
C ALA A 107 7.94 -25.48 -17.94
N ILE A 108 6.87 -24.74 -17.63
CA ILE A 108 6.57 -23.42 -18.21
C ILE A 108 7.72 -22.45 -17.96
N VAL A 109 8.19 -22.34 -16.71
CA VAL A 109 9.33 -21.48 -16.34
C VAL A 109 10.57 -21.87 -17.15
N LYS A 110 10.88 -23.17 -17.25
CA LYS A 110 12.01 -23.66 -18.04
C LYS A 110 11.92 -23.29 -19.53
N CYS A 111 10.73 -23.35 -20.12
CA CYS A 111 10.50 -22.93 -21.51
C CYS A 111 10.66 -21.41 -21.71
N LEU A 112 10.31 -20.60 -20.70
CA LEU A 112 10.48 -19.14 -20.75
C LEU A 112 11.94 -18.71 -20.53
N THR A 113 12.73 -19.47 -19.77
CA THR A 113 14.15 -19.19 -19.52
C THR A 113 14.93 -19.04 -20.83
N GLY A 114 15.72 -17.98 -20.95
CA GLY A 114 16.46 -17.61 -22.17
C GLY A 114 15.68 -16.67 -23.10
N HIS A 115 14.38 -16.49 -22.84
CA HIS A 115 13.48 -15.63 -23.61
C HIS A 115 12.74 -14.62 -22.72
N VAL A 116 13.05 -14.55 -21.42
CA VAL A 116 12.26 -13.78 -20.46
C VAL A 116 12.35 -12.29 -20.74
N VAL A 117 13.51 -11.76 -21.16
CA VAL A 117 13.62 -10.34 -21.54
C VAL A 117 12.77 -10.04 -22.77
N GLN A 118 12.72 -10.97 -23.72
CA GLN A 118 11.89 -10.84 -24.92
C GLN A 118 10.40 -10.86 -24.58
N VAL A 119 9.99 -11.70 -23.61
CA VAL A 119 8.61 -11.79 -23.12
C VAL A 119 8.24 -10.54 -22.31
N GLY A 120 9.09 -10.13 -21.36
CA GLY A 120 8.83 -9.00 -20.47
C GLY A 120 8.84 -7.63 -21.14
N THR A 121 9.49 -7.50 -22.30
CA THR A 121 9.48 -6.26 -23.10
C THR A 121 8.42 -6.24 -24.19
N HIS A 122 7.50 -7.22 -24.23
CA HIS A 122 6.45 -7.29 -25.24
C HIS A 122 5.10 -6.83 -24.69
N ASN A 123 4.37 -5.98 -25.42
CA ASN A 123 3.11 -5.34 -24.95
C ASN A 123 2.06 -6.33 -24.43
N ILE A 124 1.99 -7.51 -25.06
CA ILE A 124 1.07 -8.58 -24.70
C ILE A 124 1.73 -9.56 -23.72
N ALA A 125 2.86 -10.17 -24.11
CA ALA A 125 3.52 -11.22 -23.36
C ALA A 125 4.04 -10.80 -21.98
N ALA A 126 4.31 -9.51 -21.73
CA ALA A 126 4.71 -9.04 -20.40
C ALA A 126 3.65 -9.37 -19.33
N ASN A 127 2.37 -9.41 -19.71
CA ASN A 127 1.28 -9.82 -18.83
C ASN A 127 1.38 -11.28 -18.39
N VAL A 128 2.12 -12.13 -19.10
CA VAL A 128 2.39 -13.52 -18.66
C VAL A 128 3.30 -13.52 -17.43
N LEU A 129 4.31 -12.65 -17.38
CA LEU A 129 5.18 -12.50 -16.21
C LEU A 129 4.44 -11.85 -15.05
N GLU A 130 3.60 -10.86 -15.32
CA GLU A 130 2.73 -10.25 -14.32
C GLU A 130 1.80 -11.28 -13.69
N TYR A 131 1.10 -12.04 -14.53
CA TYR A 131 0.21 -13.11 -14.06
C TYR A 131 0.97 -14.21 -13.32
N GLY A 132 2.21 -14.46 -13.70
CA GLY A 132 3.12 -15.35 -13.00
C GLY A 132 3.33 -14.99 -11.53
N GLN A 133 3.24 -13.70 -11.15
CA GLN A 133 3.48 -13.27 -9.77
C GLN A 133 2.53 -13.90 -8.74
N GLU A 134 1.29 -14.20 -9.15
CA GLU A 134 0.27 -14.77 -8.27
C GLU A 134 0.42 -16.30 -8.09
N TYR A 135 0.92 -17.01 -9.11
CA TYR A 135 0.84 -18.48 -9.17
C TYR A 135 2.20 -19.20 -9.16
N LEU A 136 3.29 -18.51 -9.49
CA LEU A 136 4.64 -19.07 -9.46
C LEU A 136 5.23 -18.97 -8.06
N LYS A 137 6.14 -19.90 -7.74
CA LYS A 137 6.89 -19.83 -6.47
C LYS A 137 7.81 -18.60 -6.49
N PRO A 138 8.10 -18.00 -5.33
CA PRO A 138 9.08 -16.90 -5.25
C PRO A 138 10.41 -17.22 -5.94
N SER A 139 10.94 -18.44 -5.74
CA SER A 139 12.19 -18.88 -6.40
C SER A 139 12.11 -18.93 -7.92
N GLN A 140 10.94 -19.24 -8.49
CA GLN A 140 10.74 -19.27 -9.94
C GLN A 140 10.69 -17.85 -10.51
N LEU A 141 9.97 -16.94 -9.84
CA LEU A 141 9.94 -15.53 -10.24
C LEU A 141 11.32 -14.90 -10.19
N THR A 142 12.06 -15.19 -9.13
CA THR A 142 13.45 -14.76 -9.02
C THR A 142 14.30 -15.29 -10.17
N ALA A 143 14.22 -16.59 -10.48
CA ALA A 143 14.99 -17.16 -11.59
C ALA A 143 14.67 -16.49 -12.94
N LEU A 144 13.40 -16.13 -13.19
CA LEU A 144 13.00 -15.38 -14.38
C LEU A 144 13.60 -13.97 -14.41
N LYS A 145 13.73 -13.31 -13.25
CA LYS A 145 14.34 -11.97 -13.17
C LYS A 145 15.83 -11.94 -13.51
N LEU A 146 16.57 -13.03 -13.25
CA LEU A 146 18.02 -13.06 -13.46
C LEU A 146 18.42 -12.71 -14.89
N GLU A 147 17.63 -13.10 -15.88
CA GLU A 147 17.90 -12.79 -17.30
C GLU A 147 17.90 -11.27 -17.59
N PHE A 148 17.21 -10.45 -16.79
CA PHE A 148 17.20 -8.99 -16.93
C PHE A 148 18.49 -8.34 -16.44
N TYR A 149 19.28 -9.04 -15.64
CA TYR A 149 20.58 -8.58 -15.15
C TYR A 149 21.74 -9.03 -16.05
N GLY A 150 21.47 -9.98 -16.95
CA GLY A 150 22.45 -10.57 -17.86
C GLY A 150 22.08 -12.01 -18.16
N ARG A 151 22.30 -12.48 -19.39
CA ARG A 151 21.89 -13.84 -19.81
C ARG A 151 22.65 -14.91 -19.04
N GLU A 152 23.90 -14.65 -18.67
CA GLU A 152 24.72 -15.58 -17.92
C GLU A 152 24.13 -15.90 -16.53
N PHE A 153 23.50 -14.92 -15.88
CA PHE A 153 22.90 -15.09 -14.56
C PHE A 153 21.69 -16.00 -14.55
N ALA A 154 21.01 -16.18 -15.69
CA ALA A 154 19.88 -17.10 -15.81
C ALA A 154 20.31 -18.58 -15.70
N TYR A 155 21.58 -18.90 -15.95
CA TYR A 155 22.09 -20.28 -15.99
C TYR A 155 23.03 -20.62 -14.82
N PHE A 156 23.47 -19.63 -14.04
CA PHE A 156 24.25 -19.87 -12.83
C PHE A 156 23.35 -20.38 -11.70
N GLN A 157 23.27 -21.71 -11.56
CA GLN A 157 22.45 -22.38 -10.54
C GLN A 157 23.07 -22.39 -9.14
N SER A 158 24.33 -21.95 -8.98
CA SER A 158 25.15 -22.27 -7.80
C SER A 158 25.30 -21.18 -6.74
N GLU A 159 24.68 -20.01 -6.87
CA GLU A 159 24.78 -18.99 -5.82
C GLU A 159 23.42 -18.70 -5.18
N SER A 160 23.42 -18.54 -3.86
CA SER A 160 22.28 -18.10 -3.05
C SER A 160 21.76 -16.70 -3.41
N LYS A 161 22.45 -16.02 -4.33
CA LYS A 161 22.28 -14.62 -4.74
C LYS A 161 21.26 -14.52 -5.86
N ARG A 162 20.25 -13.67 -5.64
CA ARG A 162 18.99 -13.80 -6.37
C ARG A 162 18.35 -12.48 -6.77
N ASN A 163 18.83 -11.36 -6.22
CA ASN A 163 18.40 -10.02 -6.62
C ASN A 163 19.58 -9.24 -7.20
N LEU A 164 19.30 -8.07 -7.79
CA LEU A 164 20.32 -7.23 -8.42
C LEU A 164 21.44 -6.82 -7.46
N THR A 165 21.10 -6.46 -6.21
CA THR A 165 22.07 -6.05 -5.20
C THR A 165 23.05 -7.17 -4.88
N ASP A 166 22.56 -8.40 -4.70
CA ASP A 166 23.44 -9.55 -4.43
C ASP A 166 24.36 -9.83 -5.61
N ILE A 167 23.87 -9.71 -6.85
CA ILE A 167 24.66 -9.92 -8.08
C ILE A 167 25.77 -8.88 -8.21
N ILE A 168 25.46 -7.61 -7.97
CA ILE A 168 26.44 -6.53 -8.00
C ILE A 168 27.49 -6.72 -6.89
N ALA A 169 27.07 -7.13 -5.69
CA ALA A 169 28.00 -7.42 -4.60
C ALA A 169 28.91 -8.62 -4.90
N ALA A 170 28.42 -9.60 -5.66
CA ALA A 170 29.19 -10.76 -6.11
C ALA A 170 30.20 -10.44 -7.21
N HIS A 171 29.81 -9.56 -8.12
CA HIS A 171 30.53 -9.23 -9.34
C HIS A 171 30.64 -7.71 -9.48
N PRO A 172 31.39 -7.03 -8.59
CA PRO A 172 31.49 -5.58 -8.59
C PRO A 172 32.10 -5.03 -9.89
N ASP A 173 32.96 -5.81 -10.54
CA ASP A 173 33.55 -5.55 -11.86
C ASP A 173 32.52 -5.49 -12.99
N LYS A 174 31.38 -6.19 -12.83
CA LYS A 174 30.27 -6.19 -13.80
C LYS A 174 29.18 -5.16 -13.53
N LYS A 175 29.26 -4.42 -12.42
CA LYS A 175 28.19 -3.49 -11.96
C LYS A 175 27.71 -2.57 -13.09
N GLU A 176 28.64 -1.88 -13.75
CA GLU A 176 28.33 -0.89 -14.78
C GLU A 176 27.63 -1.53 -16.00
N GLU A 177 28.14 -2.68 -16.46
CA GLU A 177 27.57 -3.42 -17.58
C GLU A 177 26.14 -3.89 -17.28
N VAL A 178 25.93 -4.49 -16.11
CA VAL A 178 24.63 -5.00 -15.65
C VAL A 178 23.60 -3.87 -15.56
N LEU A 179 23.97 -2.74 -14.95
CA LEU A 179 23.08 -1.59 -14.79
C LEU A 179 22.75 -0.95 -16.14
N LYS A 180 23.72 -0.80 -17.04
CA LYS A 180 23.51 -0.29 -18.39
C LYS A 180 22.59 -1.20 -19.20
N HIS A 181 22.77 -2.51 -19.09
CA HIS A 181 21.89 -3.50 -19.73
C HIS A 181 20.45 -3.38 -19.21
N LEU A 182 20.28 -3.38 -17.88
CA LEU A 182 18.96 -3.26 -17.25
C LEU A 182 18.28 -1.93 -17.60
N SER A 183 19.02 -0.81 -17.59
CA SER A 183 18.52 0.51 -17.98
C SER A 183 17.98 0.51 -19.41
N SER A 184 18.71 -0.09 -20.36
CA SER A 184 18.24 -0.24 -21.75
C SER A 184 16.95 -1.06 -21.85
N ILE A 185 16.81 -2.12 -21.05
CA ILE A 185 15.57 -2.90 -20.99
C ILE A 185 14.42 -2.07 -20.40
N LEU A 186 14.65 -1.40 -19.28
CA LEU A 186 13.64 -0.57 -18.61
C LEU A 186 13.15 0.55 -19.52
N ASN A 187 14.03 1.24 -20.24
CA ASN A 187 13.63 2.27 -21.20
C ASN A 187 12.69 1.71 -22.28
N ARG A 188 12.97 0.52 -22.82
CA ARG A 188 12.04 -0.16 -23.76
C ARG A 188 10.69 -0.50 -23.11
N MET A 189 10.67 -0.83 -21.83
CA MET A 189 9.43 -1.08 -21.08
C MET A 189 8.65 0.21 -20.83
N VAL A 190 9.33 1.33 -20.59
CA VAL A 190 8.74 2.67 -20.46
C VAL A 190 8.10 3.09 -21.78
N ASP A 191 8.81 2.99 -22.91
CA ASP A 191 8.31 3.33 -24.25
C ASP A 191 7.03 2.53 -24.61
N LYS A 192 6.94 1.32 -24.09
CA LYS A 192 5.80 0.40 -24.28
C LYS A 192 4.72 0.51 -23.21
N GLN A 193 4.84 1.49 -22.31
CA GLN A 193 3.87 1.78 -21.24
C GLN A 193 3.64 0.59 -20.28
N LEU A 194 4.67 -0.21 -20.02
CA LEU A 194 4.57 -1.42 -19.18
C LEU A 194 4.75 -1.15 -17.69
N LEU A 195 4.85 0.13 -17.29
CA LEU A 195 5.08 0.54 -15.90
C LEU A 195 3.92 0.20 -14.95
N GLY A 196 2.73 -0.16 -15.46
CA GLY A 196 1.62 -0.64 -14.64
C GLY A 196 1.80 -2.07 -14.10
N LEU A 197 2.79 -2.82 -14.57
CA LEU A 197 3.01 -4.22 -14.19
C LEU A 197 3.92 -4.29 -12.95
N ALA A 198 3.47 -4.98 -11.88
CA ALA A 198 4.24 -5.18 -10.66
C ALA A 198 5.62 -5.81 -10.92
N PHE A 199 5.73 -6.68 -11.93
CA PHE A 199 7.01 -7.26 -12.35
C PHE A 199 8.00 -6.20 -12.81
N VAL A 200 7.56 -5.29 -13.69
CA VAL A 200 8.38 -4.19 -14.20
C VAL A 200 8.74 -3.21 -13.08
N GLN A 201 7.77 -2.87 -12.23
CA GLN A 201 7.99 -1.97 -11.09
C GLN A 201 9.04 -2.51 -10.12
N SER A 202 9.10 -3.83 -9.94
CA SER A 202 10.11 -4.46 -9.09
C SER A 202 11.52 -4.37 -9.69
N LEU A 203 11.67 -4.53 -11.01
CA LEU A 203 12.96 -4.34 -11.71
C LEU A 203 13.39 -2.87 -11.65
N LEU A 204 12.45 -1.95 -11.83
CA LEU A 204 12.70 -0.52 -11.76
C LEU A 204 13.16 -0.08 -10.37
N TRP A 205 12.53 -0.61 -9.31
CA TRP A 205 12.96 -0.38 -7.94
C TRP A 205 14.38 -0.91 -7.67
N GLU A 206 14.67 -2.14 -8.09
CA GLU A 206 16.01 -2.73 -7.95
C GLU A 206 17.06 -1.88 -8.68
N TYR A 207 16.80 -1.45 -9.92
CA TYR A 207 17.67 -0.55 -10.66
C TYR A 207 17.93 0.76 -9.91
N MET A 208 16.87 1.48 -9.50
CA MET A 208 16.99 2.79 -8.83
C MET A 208 17.67 2.71 -7.45
N CYS A 209 17.76 1.53 -6.84
CA CYS A 209 18.49 1.32 -5.59
C CYS A 209 19.99 1.10 -5.79
N ASN A 210 20.41 0.68 -6.98
CA ASN A 210 21.80 0.29 -7.24
C ASN A 210 22.52 1.16 -8.28
N ALA A 211 21.77 1.93 -9.08
CA ALA A 211 22.30 2.85 -10.07
C ALA A 211 22.88 4.13 -9.44
N GLU A 212 23.83 4.74 -10.16
CA GLU A 212 24.44 6.01 -9.77
C GLU A 212 23.44 7.17 -9.90
N HIS A 213 23.73 8.29 -9.24
CA HIS A 213 22.79 9.42 -9.14
C HIS A 213 22.31 9.91 -10.52
N ASP A 214 23.22 10.14 -11.47
CA ASP A 214 22.89 10.69 -12.78
C ASP A 214 22.00 9.74 -13.60
N ASP A 215 22.29 8.43 -13.54
CA ASP A 215 21.49 7.38 -14.18
C ASP A 215 20.08 7.28 -13.57
N VAL A 216 19.97 7.44 -12.25
CA VAL A 216 18.68 7.51 -11.55
C VAL A 216 17.92 8.75 -12.01
N MET A 217 18.56 9.90 -12.12
CA MET A 217 17.92 11.14 -12.57
C MET A 217 17.43 11.07 -14.02
N GLN A 218 18.19 10.42 -14.91
CA GLN A 218 17.72 10.14 -16.26
C GLN A 218 16.47 9.25 -16.24
N MET A 219 16.46 8.20 -15.42
CA MET A 219 15.29 7.33 -15.26
C MET A 219 14.08 8.08 -14.66
N VAL A 220 14.29 8.96 -13.68
CA VAL A 220 13.22 9.82 -13.11
C VAL A 220 12.54 10.64 -14.21
N ALA A 221 13.33 11.24 -15.12
CA ALA A 221 12.78 12.03 -16.21
C ALA A 221 11.86 11.21 -17.14
N ASN A 222 12.17 9.93 -17.32
CA ASN A 222 11.44 8.98 -18.18
C ASN A 222 10.16 8.43 -17.53
N VAL A 223 10.15 8.26 -16.20
CA VAL A 223 9.03 7.58 -15.49
C VAL A 223 8.06 8.53 -14.79
N ARG A 224 8.45 9.78 -14.52
CA ARG A 224 7.63 10.74 -13.74
C ARG A 224 6.19 10.94 -14.23
N ASP A 225 5.97 10.86 -15.54
CA ASP A 225 4.63 11.06 -16.13
C ASP A 225 3.71 9.83 -15.93
N ALA A 226 4.28 8.67 -15.63
CA ALA A 226 3.55 7.43 -15.37
C ALA A 226 3.28 7.18 -13.87
N SER A 227 3.42 8.21 -13.02
CA SER A 227 3.31 8.08 -11.57
C SER A 227 2.01 7.42 -11.12
N LEU A 228 0.88 7.74 -11.77
CA LEU A 228 -0.41 7.11 -11.44
C LEU A 228 -0.40 5.59 -11.69
N ALA A 229 0.18 5.14 -12.81
CA ALA A 229 0.29 3.70 -13.13
C ALA A 229 1.19 2.96 -12.13
N LEU A 230 2.20 3.65 -11.59
CA LEU A 230 3.11 3.12 -10.58
C LEU A 230 2.46 3.00 -9.19
N LEU A 231 1.42 3.78 -8.88
CA LEU A 231 0.84 3.79 -7.53
C LEU A 231 0.10 2.51 -7.13
N ALA A 232 -0.27 1.66 -8.09
CA ALA A 232 -1.07 0.45 -7.86
C ALA A 232 -0.35 -0.62 -7.02
N THR A 233 0.97 -0.53 -6.81
CA THR A 233 1.72 -1.50 -6.01
C THR A 233 2.69 -0.83 -5.05
N ARG A 234 3.17 -1.60 -4.07
CA ARG A 234 4.17 -1.11 -3.10
C ARG A 234 5.51 -0.76 -3.76
N ASN A 235 5.98 -1.53 -4.75
CA ASN A 235 7.23 -1.23 -5.43
C ASN A 235 7.11 0.01 -6.31
N GLY A 236 6.00 0.16 -7.03
CA GLY A 236 5.78 1.36 -7.82
C GLY A 236 5.60 2.61 -6.94
N ALA A 237 4.95 2.52 -5.79
CA ALA A 237 4.92 3.62 -4.82
C ALA A 237 6.33 3.99 -4.30
N ARG A 238 7.20 3.01 -4.04
CA ARG A 238 8.62 3.24 -3.68
C ARG A 238 9.39 3.95 -4.80
N VAL A 239 9.19 3.53 -6.04
CA VAL A 239 9.74 4.20 -7.23
C VAL A 239 9.30 5.66 -7.29
N VAL A 240 8.00 5.94 -7.18
CA VAL A 240 7.48 7.32 -7.22
C VAL A 240 7.99 8.15 -6.05
N ASN A 241 8.06 7.58 -4.84
CA ASN A 241 8.65 8.26 -3.69
C ASN A 241 10.12 8.64 -3.94
N LYS A 242 10.92 7.74 -4.52
CA LYS A 242 12.31 8.02 -4.90
C LYS A 242 12.40 9.07 -6.02
N CYS A 243 11.48 9.04 -6.98
CA CYS A 243 11.37 10.08 -8.02
C CYS A 243 11.09 11.47 -7.43
N ILE A 244 10.21 11.58 -6.44
CA ILE A 244 9.92 12.86 -5.77
C ILE A 244 11.11 13.32 -4.93
N SER A 245 11.75 12.37 -4.23
CA SER A 245 12.90 12.59 -3.36
C SER A 245 14.12 13.14 -4.11
N LEU A 246 14.40 12.60 -5.30
CA LEU A 246 15.59 12.94 -6.09
C LEU A 246 15.30 13.94 -7.22
N GLY A 247 14.10 13.91 -7.78
CA GLY A 247 13.70 14.76 -8.90
C GLY A 247 13.78 16.25 -8.59
N ALA A 248 14.06 17.05 -9.61
CA ALA A 248 14.06 18.50 -9.51
C ALA A 248 12.63 19.04 -9.39
N ALA A 249 12.49 20.36 -9.18
CA ALA A 249 11.17 21.02 -9.06
C ALA A 249 10.24 20.72 -10.25
N LYS A 250 10.79 20.63 -11.47
CA LYS A 250 10.04 20.25 -12.68
C LYS A 250 9.50 18.82 -12.59
N ASP A 251 10.27 17.88 -12.09
CA ASP A 251 9.87 16.47 -11.93
C ASP A 251 8.73 16.35 -10.92
N ARG A 252 8.92 16.93 -9.72
CA ARG A 252 7.90 16.94 -8.66
C ARG A 252 6.58 17.53 -9.16
N LYS A 253 6.63 18.64 -9.91
CA LYS A 253 5.45 19.26 -10.52
C LYS A 253 4.74 18.35 -11.54
N ARG A 254 5.48 17.59 -12.35
CA ARG A 254 4.86 16.64 -13.30
C ARG A 254 4.23 15.45 -12.58
N ILE A 255 4.88 14.93 -11.54
CA ILE A 255 4.33 13.87 -10.69
C ILE A 255 3.03 14.33 -10.05
N ILE A 256 3.00 15.51 -9.40
CA ILE A 256 1.78 16.08 -8.81
C ILE A 256 0.66 16.20 -9.85
N LYS A 257 0.97 16.70 -11.05
CA LYS A 257 -0.02 16.82 -12.14
C LYS A 257 -0.57 15.47 -12.61
N ALA A 258 0.25 14.42 -12.60
CA ALA A 258 -0.17 13.07 -12.98
C ALA A 258 -1.12 12.44 -11.93
N LEU A 259 -1.16 12.97 -10.70
CA LEU A 259 -2.03 12.51 -9.61
C LEU A 259 -3.36 13.28 -9.51
N LYS A 260 -3.60 14.25 -10.40
CA LYS A 260 -4.81 15.06 -10.40
C LYS A 260 -6.06 14.17 -10.43
N ASP A 261 -7.08 14.54 -9.66
CA ASP A 261 -8.36 13.84 -9.53
C ASP A 261 -8.22 12.41 -8.94
N LYS A 262 -7.04 12.07 -8.41
CA LYS A 262 -6.65 10.77 -7.85
C LYS A 262 -5.98 10.89 -6.48
N VAL A 263 -5.93 12.09 -5.89
CA VAL A 263 -5.22 12.33 -4.63
C VAL A 263 -5.89 11.58 -3.47
N LEU A 264 -7.23 11.59 -3.39
CA LEU A 264 -7.97 10.84 -2.37
C LEU A 264 -7.70 9.33 -2.48
N ASP A 265 -7.76 8.78 -3.71
CA ASP A 265 -7.46 7.37 -3.98
C ASP A 265 -6.03 7.03 -3.51
N ALA A 266 -5.06 7.91 -3.79
CA ALA A 266 -3.68 7.74 -3.35
C ALA A 266 -3.54 7.77 -1.82
N CYS A 267 -4.20 8.70 -1.12
CA CYS A 267 -4.22 8.78 0.35
C CYS A 267 -4.76 7.50 0.99
N ASN A 268 -5.78 6.89 0.38
CA ASN A 268 -6.41 5.68 0.92
C ASN A 268 -5.78 4.37 0.42
N HIS A 269 -4.89 4.43 -0.57
CA HIS A 269 -4.18 3.25 -1.05
C HIS A 269 -3.18 2.70 -0.02
N PRO A 270 -3.01 1.37 0.15
CA PRO A 270 -2.06 0.77 1.11
C PRO A 270 -0.59 1.16 0.95
N SER A 271 -0.22 1.76 -0.18
CA SER A 271 1.13 2.30 -0.40
C SER A 271 1.14 3.69 -1.05
N GLY A 272 -0.01 4.18 -1.53
CA GLY A 272 -0.07 5.48 -2.21
C GLY A 272 0.09 6.66 -1.24
N TYR A 273 -0.31 6.49 0.02
CA TYR A 273 -0.18 7.54 1.03
C TYR A 273 1.27 7.99 1.23
N LEU A 274 2.24 7.09 1.03
CA LEU A 274 3.67 7.38 1.12
C LEU A 274 4.15 8.36 0.05
N VAL A 275 3.50 8.34 -1.12
CA VAL A 275 3.78 9.30 -2.20
C VAL A 275 3.23 10.67 -1.84
N ILE A 276 2.02 10.73 -1.27
CA ILE A 276 1.43 11.99 -0.82
C ILE A 276 2.25 12.58 0.34
N MET A 277 2.59 11.78 1.36
CA MET A 277 3.48 12.23 2.46
C MET A 277 4.80 12.78 1.94
N ARG A 278 5.43 12.09 0.99
CA ARG A 278 6.69 12.57 0.41
C ARG A 278 6.53 13.89 -0.34
N ILE A 279 5.41 14.10 -1.05
CA ILE A 279 5.10 15.40 -1.67
C ILE A 279 5.04 16.50 -0.60
N LEU A 280 4.34 16.26 0.51
CA LEU A 280 4.24 17.22 1.62
C LEU A 280 5.62 17.52 2.24
N ASP A 281 6.51 16.53 2.29
CA ASP A 281 7.80 16.63 2.96
C ASP A 281 8.90 17.32 2.13
N VAL A 282 8.84 17.34 0.79
CA VAL A 282 9.99 17.81 -0.03
C VAL A 282 9.66 18.82 -1.12
N VAL A 283 8.39 19.13 -1.37
CA VAL A 283 8.02 20.08 -2.43
C VAL A 283 8.05 21.51 -1.87
N ASP A 284 8.96 22.33 -2.39
CA ASP A 284 9.13 23.73 -1.94
C ASP A 284 7.99 24.65 -2.37
N ASP A 285 7.35 24.36 -3.51
CA ASP A 285 6.17 25.06 -4.04
C ASP A 285 4.92 24.64 -3.26
N SER A 286 4.77 25.21 -2.07
CA SER A 286 3.63 24.96 -1.18
C SER A 286 2.29 25.39 -1.78
N VAL A 287 2.28 26.41 -2.64
CA VAL A 287 1.06 26.86 -3.35
C VAL A 287 0.58 25.78 -4.31
N LEU A 288 1.49 25.13 -5.04
CA LEU A 288 1.15 23.98 -5.89
C LEU A 288 0.57 22.82 -5.07
N VAL A 289 1.19 22.50 -3.93
CA VAL A 289 0.74 21.43 -3.02
C VAL A 289 -0.66 21.76 -2.46
N GLN A 290 -0.88 22.99 -2.00
CA GLN A 290 -2.19 23.42 -1.52
C GLN A 290 -3.25 23.29 -2.62
N LYS A 291 -2.98 23.77 -3.84
CA LYS A 291 -3.96 23.77 -4.94
C LYS A 291 -4.22 22.40 -5.55
N SER A 292 -3.23 21.53 -5.60
CA SER A 292 -3.32 20.27 -6.37
C SER A 292 -3.44 19.04 -5.47
N ILE A 293 -3.04 19.13 -4.21
CA ILE A 293 -3.12 18.01 -3.26
C ILE A 293 -4.15 18.33 -2.19
N LEU A 294 -3.92 19.36 -1.36
CA LEU A 294 -4.78 19.62 -0.20
C LEU A 294 -6.20 20.05 -0.60
N ALA A 295 -6.33 20.79 -1.70
CA ALA A 295 -7.64 21.24 -2.18
C ALA A 295 -8.58 20.08 -2.53
N GLU A 296 -8.06 18.99 -3.12
CA GLU A 296 -8.83 17.79 -3.44
C GLU A 296 -9.27 17.00 -2.18
N LEU A 297 -8.65 17.25 -1.02
CA LEU A 297 -8.96 16.53 0.22
C LEU A 297 -10.03 17.22 1.08
N ASN A 298 -10.35 18.50 0.82
CA ASN A 298 -11.19 19.32 1.70
C ASN A 298 -12.55 18.69 1.99
N ASP A 299 -13.24 18.19 0.97
CA ASP A 299 -14.59 17.63 1.10
C ASP A 299 -14.59 16.19 1.64
N HIS A 300 -13.39 15.67 1.97
CA HIS A 300 -13.17 14.28 2.35
C HIS A 300 -12.39 14.12 3.65
N LEU A 301 -12.09 15.22 4.37
CA LEU A 301 -11.22 15.22 5.55
C LEU A 301 -11.68 14.22 6.63
N PHE A 302 -12.98 14.12 6.89
CA PHE A 302 -13.51 13.15 7.85
C PHE A 302 -13.22 11.70 7.41
N SER A 303 -13.51 11.36 6.16
CA SER A 303 -13.26 10.01 5.62
C SER A 303 -11.77 9.66 5.64
N ILE A 304 -10.89 10.64 5.38
CA ILE A 304 -9.44 10.47 5.41
C ILE A 304 -8.96 10.25 6.84
N ALA A 305 -9.46 11.04 7.80
CA ALA A 305 -9.11 10.93 9.22
C ALA A 305 -9.51 9.57 9.81
N MET A 306 -10.62 9.01 9.33
CA MET A 306 -11.11 7.68 9.72
C MET A 306 -10.43 6.52 8.99
N HIS A 307 -9.59 6.79 7.97
CA HIS A 307 -8.98 5.75 7.15
C HIS A 307 -7.59 5.29 7.68
N PRO A 308 -7.28 3.97 7.67
CA PRO A 308 -6.00 3.43 8.14
C PRO A 308 -4.73 4.02 7.50
N SER A 309 -4.80 4.37 6.22
CA SER A 309 -3.69 5.04 5.50
C SER A 309 -3.88 6.55 5.43
N GLY A 310 -5.13 7.00 5.29
CA GLY A 310 -5.45 8.41 5.03
C GLY A 310 -5.03 9.29 6.19
N ARG A 311 -5.30 8.86 7.43
CA ARG A 311 -4.93 9.62 8.64
C ARG A 311 -3.44 9.90 8.71
N LYS A 312 -2.58 8.99 8.23
CA LYS A 312 -1.12 9.16 8.26
C LYS A 312 -0.67 10.36 7.43
N VAL A 313 -1.38 10.68 6.35
CA VAL A 313 -1.11 11.87 5.53
C VAL A 313 -1.36 13.15 6.32
N LEU A 314 -2.48 13.21 7.05
CA LEU A 314 -2.80 14.35 7.91
C LEU A 314 -1.79 14.44 9.06
N LEU A 315 -1.54 13.33 9.75
CA LEU A 315 -0.62 13.25 10.88
C LEU A 315 0.81 13.62 10.51
N GLN A 316 1.25 13.42 9.26
CA GLN A 316 2.58 13.87 8.80
C GLN A 316 2.75 15.39 8.87
N LEU A 317 1.67 16.16 8.73
CA LEU A 317 1.73 17.63 8.84
C LEU A 317 1.86 18.08 10.30
N PHE A 318 1.25 17.37 11.24
CA PHE A 318 1.27 17.72 12.66
C PHE A 318 2.45 17.12 13.42
N SER A 319 2.70 15.83 13.22
CA SER A 319 3.69 15.02 13.94
C SER A 319 4.52 14.20 12.93
N PRO A 320 5.40 14.88 12.18
CA PRO A 320 6.18 14.28 11.09
C PRO A 320 7.08 13.16 11.59
N LEU A 321 7.20 12.08 10.81
CA LEU A 321 8.13 10.97 11.09
C LEU A 321 7.95 10.32 12.49
N ASN A 322 6.73 10.36 13.03
CA ASN A 322 6.44 9.84 14.36
C ASN A 322 6.24 8.31 14.35
N THR A 323 7.03 7.60 15.17
CA THR A 323 6.99 6.13 15.33
C THR A 323 5.67 5.60 15.89
N LYS A 324 4.85 6.47 16.50
CA LYS A 324 3.47 6.15 16.92
C LYS A 324 2.55 5.87 15.74
N TYR A 325 2.77 6.55 14.61
CA TYR A 325 1.87 6.53 13.45
C TYR A 325 2.45 5.79 12.25
N LEU A 326 3.78 5.68 12.19
CA LEU A 326 4.52 5.14 11.06
C LEU A 326 5.28 3.87 11.43
N SER A 327 5.28 2.91 10.51
CA SER A 327 6.08 1.69 10.66
C SER A 327 7.57 1.99 10.39
N PRO A 328 8.49 1.12 10.85
CA PRO A 328 9.92 1.25 10.52
C PRO A 328 10.18 1.36 9.01
N ASP A 329 9.43 0.59 8.21
CA ASP A 329 9.50 0.65 6.74
C ASP A 329 9.06 2.01 6.17
N ASP A 330 8.01 2.61 6.74
CA ASP A 330 7.52 3.93 6.32
C ASP A 330 8.58 4.99 6.62
N LEU A 331 9.17 4.93 7.82
CA LEU A 331 10.20 5.87 8.27
C LEU A 331 11.44 5.80 7.37
N ALA A 332 11.94 4.59 7.11
CA ALA A 332 13.08 4.37 6.22
C ALA A 332 12.83 4.93 4.82
N LEU A 333 11.60 4.79 4.29
CA LEU A 333 11.25 5.35 2.98
C LEU A 333 11.07 6.86 3.00
N LEU A 334 10.80 7.48 4.15
CA LEU A 334 10.53 8.91 4.31
C LEU A 334 11.72 9.72 4.85
N GLU A 335 12.86 9.08 5.10
CA GLU A 335 14.10 9.77 5.47
C GLU A 335 14.39 10.95 4.54
N PRO A 336 14.94 12.07 5.07
CA PRO A 336 15.31 13.20 4.24
C PRO A 336 16.19 12.76 3.06
N PRO A 337 15.89 13.21 1.82
CA PRO A 337 16.70 12.83 0.67
C PRO A 337 18.00 13.61 0.68
N ILE A 338 19.06 12.95 1.11
CA ILE A 338 20.40 13.53 1.20
C ILE A 338 21.19 13.18 -0.07
N LEU A 339 21.83 14.17 -0.67
CA LEU A 339 22.64 14.06 -1.89
C LEU A 339 23.96 14.82 -1.71
N PRO A 340 25.02 14.47 -2.47
CA PRO A 340 26.22 15.30 -2.57
C PRO A 340 25.87 16.72 -3.03
N SER A 341 26.52 17.73 -2.45
CA SER A 341 26.33 19.12 -2.86
C SER A 341 26.87 19.33 -4.28
N PRO A 342 26.15 20.08 -5.14
CA PRO A 342 26.66 20.45 -6.46
C PRO A 342 27.94 21.29 -6.42
N GLU A 343 28.18 21.99 -5.31
CA GLU A 343 29.34 22.88 -5.11
C GLU A 343 30.55 22.12 -4.56
N ASP A 344 30.32 21.15 -3.66
CA ASP A 344 31.32 20.29 -3.07
C ASP A 344 30.74 18.88 -2.84
N PRO A 345 31.09 17.89 -3.69
CA PRO A 345 30.57 16.52 -3.57
C PRO A 345 30.90 15.81 -2.25
N THR A 346 31.83 16.33 -1.43
CA THR A 346 32.13 15.78 -0.10
C THR A 346 31.11 16.21 0.96
N VAL A 347 30.35 17.26 0.69
CA VAL A 347 29.31 17.78 1.58
C VAL A 347 27.96 17.18 1.20
N MET A 348 27.26 16.63 2.19
CA MET A 348 25.94 16.01 1.99
C MET A 348 24.83 17.00 2.35
N VAL A 349 23.91 17.26 1.43
CA VAL A 349 22.83 18.25 1.56
C VAL A 349 21.47 17.64 1.24
N VAL A 350 20.40 18.22 1.79
CA VAL A 350 19.03 17.82 1.46
C VAL A 350 18.61 18.32 0.09
N ASN A 351 17.82 17.53 -0.63
CA ASN A 351 17.34 17.88 -1.97
C ASN A 351 16.07 18.78 -1.96
N TYR A 352 15.97 19.70 -1.01
CA TYR A 352 14.92 20.71 -0.96
C TYR A 352 15.47 21.97 -0.30
N LYS A 353 14.92 23.13 -0.66
CA LYS A 353 15.46 24.42 -0.19
C LYS A 353 14.68 24.99 0.99
N LYS A 354 13.38 24.73 1.07
CA LYS A 354 12.53 25.25 2.15
C LYS A 354 12.74 24.45 3.42
N ASP A 355 12.89 25.16 4.54
CA ASP A 355 12.92 24.55 5.87
C ASP A 355 11.67 23.67 6.10
N PRO A 356 11.82 22.42 6.59
CA PRO A 356 10.69 21.52 6.80
C PRO A 356 9.61 22.06 7.73
N LYS A 357 9.98 22.80 8.79
CA LYS A 357 8.98 23.38 9.70
C LYS A 357 8.22 24.49 8.98
N ALA A 358 8.92 25.43 8.34
CA ALA A 358 8.29 26.51 7.57
C ALA A 358 7.34 25.98 6.47
N ARG A 359 7.74 24.91 5.75
CA ARG A 359 6.87 24.25 4.76
C ARG A 359 5.58 23.73 5.42
N ARG A 360 5.68 23.01 6.54
CA ARG A 360 4.49 22.48 7.24
C ARG A 360 3.59 23.61 7.76
N GLU A 361 4.17 24.68 8.30
CA GLU A 361 3.43 25.86 8.75
C GLU A 361 2.60 26.48 7.61
N GLU A 362 3.19 26.66 6.43
CA GLU A 362 2.49 27.18 5.25
C GLU A 362 1.35 26.25 4.80
N LEU A 363 1.58 24.93 4.78
CA LEU A 363 0.56 23.95 4.39
C LEU A 363 -0.59 23.91 5.41
N LEU A 364 -0.28 23.91 6.70
CA LEU A 364 -1.26 23.89 7.78
C LEU A 364 -2.07 25.19 7.85
N LYS A 365 -1.49 26.35 7.52
CA LYS A 365 -2.22 27.63 7.52
C LYS A 365 -3.52 27.59 6.70
N GLY A 366 -3.53 26.87 5.58
CA GLY A 366 -4.72 26.72 4.74
C GLY A 366 -5.62 25.55 5.09
N LEU A 367 -5.10 24.53 5.79
CA LEU A 367 -5.79 23.27 6.07
C LEU A 367 -6.37 23.21 7.49
N LEU A 368 -5.71 23.82 8.47
CA LEU A 368 -6.07 23.75 9.89
C LEU A 368 -7.50 24.21 10.16
N PRO A 369 -7.99 25.37 9.64
CA PRO A 369 -9.38 25.79 9.90
C PRO A 369 -10.42 24.76 9.43
N LYS A 370 -10.14 24.05 8.33
CA LYS A 370 -11.04 23.02 7.79
C LYS A 370 -10.98 21.72 8.59
N LEU A 371 -9.82 21.41 9.15
CA LEU A 371 -9.67 20.28 10.07
C LEU A 371 -10.35 20.58 11.41
N GLU A 372 -10.29 21.83 11.89
CA GLU A 372 -11.03 22.29 13.07
C GLU A 372 -12.53 22.15 12.84
N GLU A 373 -13.06 22.69 11.74
CA GLU A 373 -14.47 22.54 11.34
C GLU A 373 -14.90 21.06 11.27
N MET A 374 -14.14 20.23 10.57
CA MET A 374 -14.39 18.78 10.49
C MET A 374 -14.39 18.11 11.87
N CYS A 375 -13.46 18.49 12.75
CA CYS A 375 -13.39 17.95 14.11
C CYS A 375 -14.54 18.45 14.99
N VAL A 376 -14.97 19.71 14.85
CA VAL A 376 -16.15 20.27 15.55
C VAL A 376 -17.41 19.49 15.19
N GLU A 377 -17.61 19.22 13.90
CA GLU A 377 -18.81 18.49 13.42
C GLU A 377 -18.82 17.01 13.80
N ASN A 378 -17.65 16.40 14.04
CA ASN A 378 -17.50 14.95 14.13
C ASN A 378 -16.75 14.47 15.40
N ALA A 379 -16.69 15.30 16.45
CA ALA A 379 -15.85 15.05 17.64
C ALA A 379 -16.10 13.67 18.26
N ASP A 380 -17.36 13.31 18.53
CA ASP A 380 -17.71 12.01 19.13
C ASP A 380 -17.25 10.83 18.25
N ALA A 381 -17.58 10.84 16.96
CA ALA A 381 -17.20 9.79 16.03
C ALA A 381 -15.67 9.62 15.90
N LEU A 382 -14.92 10.73 15.90
CA LEU A 382 -13.46 10.71 15.86
C LEU A 382 -12.88 10.10 17.14
N LEU A 383 -13.37 10.51 18.32
CA LEU A 383 -12.87 10.02 19.61
C LEU A 383 -13.11 8.53 19.82
N ARG A 384 -14.21 7.99 19.26
CA ARG A 384 -14.55 6.55 19.28
C ARG A 384 -13.82 5.72 18.24
N SER A 385 -13.05 6.34 17.37
CA SER A 385 -12.30 5.67 16.31
C SER A 385 -10.85 5.45 16.72
N LYS A 386 -10.30 4.27 16.41
CA LYS A 386 -8.87 4.00 16.56
C LYS A 386 -8.04 4.95 15.70
N GLU A 387 -8.53 5.24 14.50
CA GLU A 387 -7.92 6.12 13.51
C GLU A 387 -8.18 7.59 13.82
N GLY A 388 -9.47 7.96 13.98
CA GLY A 388 -9.91 9.34 14.13
C GLY A 388 -9.34 10.03 15.37
N ARG A 389 -9.18 9.29 16.48
CA ARG A 389 -8.65 9.84 17.74
C ARG A 389 -7.25 10.40 17.59
N ASP A 390 -6.43 9.83 16.70
CA ASP A 390 -5.07 10.31 16.51
C ASP A 390 -5.08 11.69 15.84
N VAL A 391 -5.98 11.88 14.87
CA VAL A 391 -6.12 13.15 14.15
C VAL A 391 -6.67 14.23 15.05
N VAL A 392 -7.80 14.00 15.73
CA VAL A 392 -8.41 15.02 16.60
C VAL A 392 -7.47 15.45 17.72
N VAL A 393 -6.70 14.53 18.32
CA VAL A 393 -5.70 14.88 19.34
C VAL A 393 -4.62 15.79 18.77
N GLU A 394 -4.05 15.49 17.60
CA GLU A 394 -3.01 16.36 17.02
C GLU A 394 -3.55 17.70 16.52
N VAL A 395 -4.83 17.77 16.09
CA VAL A 395 -5.51 19.03 15.76
C VAL A 395 -5.68 19.87 17.02
N VAL A 396 -6.24 19.30 18.10
CA VAL A 396 -6.44 20.00 19.39
C VAL A 396 -5.13 20.52 19.97
N LYS A 397 -4.02 19.78 19.85
CA LYS A 397 -2.70 20.22 20.35
C LYS A 397 -2.22 21.53 19.72
N ARG A 398 -2.74 21.87 18.56
CA ARG A 398 -2.27 22.98 17.74
C ARG A 398 -3.32 24.06 17.53
N SER A 399 -4.59 23.71 17.67
CA SER A 399 -5.73 24.60 17.53
C SER A 399 -5.82 25.58 18.70
N GLU A 400 -6.25 26.80 18.40
CA GLU A 400 -6.67 27.80 19.40
C GLU A 400 -8.20 27.98 19.38
N SER A 401 -8.93 27.12 18.65
CA SER A 401 -10.39 27.21 18.49
C SER A 401 -11.12 26.79 19.75
N THR A 402 -11.89 27.72 20.33
CA THR A 402 -12.79 27.45 21.45
C THR A 402 -13.91 26.50 21.04
N ASP A 403 -14.46 26.66 19.83
CA ASP A 403 -15.54 25.82 19.32
C ASP A 403 -15.13 24.34 19.24
N LEU A 404 -13.87 24.08 18.87
CA LEU A 404 -13.31 22.73 18.87
C LEU A 404 -13.18 22.19 20.30
N ALA A 405 -12.65 22.98 21.23
CA ALA A 405 -12.53 22.58 22.62
C ALA A 405 -13.91 22.29 23.24
N ASP A 406 -14.91 23.11 22.94
CA ASP A 406 -16.29 22.97 23.41
C ASP A 406 -16.96 21.73 22.80
N SER A 407 -16.81 21.49 21.50
CA SER A 407 -17.36 20.29 20.85
C SER A 407 -16.73 19.00 21.38
N VAL A 408 -15.40 18.98 21.58
CA VAL A 408 -14.72 17.84 22.22
C VAL A 408 -15.26 17.62 23.63
N THR A 409 -15.40 18.68 24.43
CA THR A 409 -15.94 18.60 25.80
C THR A 409 -17.39 18.11 25.81
N ALA A 410 -18.23 18.59 24.89
CA ALA A 410 -19.59 18.12 24.73
C ALA A 410 -19.65 16.63 24.39
N ALA A 411 -18.78 16.15 23.50
CA ALA A 411 -18.67 14.72 23.19
C ALA A 411 -18.24 13.89 24.41
N VAL A 412 -17.34 14.43 25.26
CA VAL A 412 -16.92 13.79 26.52
C VAL A 412 -18.09 13.62 27.50
N LEU A 413 -18.96 14.63 27.59
CA LEU A 413 -20.09 14.66 28.51
C LEU A 413 -21.35 13.96 27.97
N ALA A 414 -21.37 13.58 26.70
CA ALA A 414 -22.55 12.98 26.08
C ALA A 414 -22.86 11.60 26.68
N GLU A 415 -24.05 11.46 27.26
CA GLU A 415 -24.56 10.20 27.82
C GLU A 415 -25.51 9.46 26.85
N ASP A 416 -26.05 10.14 25.84
CA ASP A 416 -27.16 9.64 25.01
C ASP A 416 -26.72 8.80 23.79
N VAL A 417 -25.43 8.77 23.45
CA VAL A 417 -24.91 8.11 22.24
C VAL A 417 -24.11 6.85 22.62
N GLY A 418 -24.81 5.82 23.11
CA GLY A 418 -24.21 4.50 23.39
C GLY A 418 -23.38 4.43 24.68
N GLU A 419 -22.29 3.63 24.67
CA GLU A 419 -21.38 3.53 25.83
C GLU A 419 -20.67 4.88 26.05
N ALA A 420 -20.64 5.42 27.26
CA ALA A 420 -19.95 6.67 27.56
C ALA A 420 -18.46 6.60 27.18
N LEU A 421 -17.88 7.71 26.69
CA LEU A 421 -16.51 7.71 26.12
C LEU A 421 -15.43 7.19 27.09
N HIS A 422 -15.57 7.45 28.39
CA HIS A 422 -14.63 6.97 29.41
C HIS A 422 -14.63 5.44 29.57
N SER A 423 -15.69 4.77 29.14
CA SER A 423 -15.83 3.31 29.15
C SER A 423 -15.70 2.68 27.76
N ASP A 424 -15.83 3.46 26.68
CA ASP A 424 -15.66 3.00 25.29
C ASP A 424 -14.25 2.41 25.01
N ALA A 425 -14.18 1.36 24.18
CA ALA A 425 -12.94 0.63 23.88
C ALA A 425 -11.86 1.50 23.20
N ASN A 426 -12.24 2.52 22.44
CA ASN A 426 -11.33 3.48 21.80
C ASN A 426 -11.37 4.85 22.49
N GLY A 427 -12.55 5.28 22.94
CA GLY A 427 -12.82 6.56 23.58
C GLY A 427 -11.98 6.77 24.83
N HIS A 428 -11.83 5.75 25.69
CA HIS A 428 -11.01 5.90 26.90
C HIS A 428 -9.54 6.16 26.55
N PHE A 429 -9.01 5.60 25.45
CA PHE A 429 -7.67 5.94 24.99
C PHE A 429 -7.60 7.36 24.43
N ALA A 430 -8.62 7.80 23.70
CA ALA A 430 -8.69 9.17 23.18
C ALA A 430 -8.69 10.19 24.33
N LEU A 431 -9.52 9.99 25.35
CA LEU A 431 -9.58 10.84 26.55
C LEU A 431 -8.25 10.89 27.28
N ARG A 432 -7.61 9.74 27.52
CA ARG A 432 -6.29 9.70 28.15
C ARG A 432 -5.26 10.51 27.37
N ARG A 433 -5.30 10.46 26.04
CA ARG A 433 -4.43 11.27 25.19
C ARG A 433 -4.78 12.76 25.25
N LEU A 434 -6.06 13.13 25.21
CA LEU A 434 -6.49 14.52 25.35
C LEU A 434 -5.97 15.12 26.66
N ILE A 435 -6.16 14.41 27.77
CA ILE A 435 -5.71 14.84 29.11
C ILE A 435 -4.19 14.96 29.20
N LYS A 436 -3.44 14.01 28.61
CA LYS A 436 -1.98 13.96 28.77
C LYS A 436 -1.21 14.78 27.75
N GLU A 437 -1.73 14.92 26.54
CA GLU A 437 -0.97 15.45 25.40
C GLU A 437 -1.43 16.85 24.98
N THR A 438 -2.52 17.38 25.54
CA THR A 438 -3.13 18.66 25.13
C THR A 438 -3.33 19.60 26.31
N SER A 439 -3.69 20.86 26.02
CA SER A 439 -4.07 21.87 27.00
C SER A 439 -5.46 21.66 27.63
N MET A 440 -6.23 20.66 27.18
CA MET A 440 -7.60 20.43 27.64
C MET A 440 -7.70 19.77 29.03
N ALA A 441 -6.59 19.43 29.68
CA ALA A 441 -6.63 18.70 30.95
C ALA A 441 -7.41 19.44 32.04
N GLU A 442 -7.22 20.75 32.16
CA GLU A 442 -7.92 21.57 33.15
C GLU A 442 -9.41 21.71 32.83
N SER A 443 -9.74 22.11 31.60
CA SER A 443 -11.14 22.28 31.19
C SER A 443 -11.94 20.98 31.26
N LEU A 444 -11.34 19.85 30.86
CA LEU A 444 -11.99 18.55 30.95
C LEU A 444 -12.17 18.11 32.41
N LEU A 445 -11.19 18.36 33.30
CA LEU A 445 -11.33 17.99 34.71
C LEU A 445 -12.48 18.77 35.36
N THR A 446 -12.58 20.07 35.11
CA THR A 446 -13.68 20.91 35.59
C THR A 446 -15.02 20.44 35.04
N ALA A 447 -15.09 20.07 33.76
CA ALA A 447 -16.32 19.63 33.12
C ALA A 447 -16.86 18.31 33.70
N VAL A 448 -15.98 17.39 34.12
CA VAL A 448 -16.36 16.03 34.53
C VAL A 448 -16.26 15.78 36.03
N GLU A 449 -15.97 16.81 36.83
CA GLU A 449 -15.68 16.70 38.28
C GLU A 449 -16.75 15.89 39.03
N GLU A 450 -18.03 16.17 38.78
CA GLU A 450 -19.16 15.49 39.44
C GLU A 450 -19.30 14.02 39.01
N GLN A 451 -18.80 13.65 37.83
CA GLN A 451 -18.93 12.32 37.23
C GLN A 451 -17.71 11.42 37.52
N LEU A 452 -16.63 11.96 38.12
CA LEU A 452 -15.37 11.22 38.35
C LEU A 452 -15.59 9.93 39.15
N SER A 453 -16.49 9.95 40.14
CA SER A 453 -16.83 8.77 40.95
C SER A 453 -17.48 7.66 40.11
N GLN A 454 -18.40 8.01 39.23
CA GLN A 454 -19.04 7.09 38.28
C GLN A 454 -18.00 6.55 37.30
N TRP A 455 -17.15 7.40 36.75
CA TRP A 455 -16.12 6.99 35.78
C TRP A 455 -15.12 5.99 36.40
N ALA A 456 -14.71 6.22 37.65
CA ALA A 456 -13.78 5.35 38.35
C ALA A 456 -14.36 3.94 38.63
N SER A 457 -15.68 3.74 38.57
CA SER A 457 -16.32 2.44 38.81
C SER A 457 -16.02 1.38 37.74
N SER A 458 -15.48 1.78 36.57
CA SER A 458 -15.06 0.87 35.51
C SER A 458 -13.53 0.83 35.37
N ASN A 459 -13.00 -0.31 34.93
CA ASN A 459 -11.55 -0.47 34.74
C ASN A 459 -10.99 0.54 33.71
N ARG A 460 -11.73 0.83 32.64
CA ARG A 460 -11.33 1.80 31.61
C ARG A 460 -11.43 3.23 32.12
N GLY A 461 -12.54 3.58 32.76
CA GLY A 461 -12.73 4.92 33.32
C GLY A 461 -11.74 5.23 34.44
N SER A 462 -11.36 4.26 35.26
CA SER A 462 -10.25 4.41 36.22
C SER A 462 -8.92 4.81 35.57
N PHE A 463 -8.59 4.29 34.37
CA PHE A 463 -7.40 4.76 33.64
C PHE A 463 -7.53 6.20 33.11
N VAL A 464 -8.75 6.64 32.82
CA VAL A 464 -9.03 8.03 32.43
C VAL A 464 -8.84 8.95 33.62
N VAL A 465 -9.46 8.64 34.77
CA VAL A 465 -9.32 9.41 36.01
C VAL A 465 -7.85 9.46 36.47
N LEU A 466 -7.13 8.33 36.40
CA LEU A 466 -5.69 8.28 36.68
C LEU A 466 -4.90 9.25 35.79
N SER A 467 -5.33 9.48 34.55
CA SER A 467 -4.60 10.38 33.64
C SER A 467 -4.67 11.84 34.09
N PHE A 468 -5.73 12.28 34.79
CA PHE A 468 -5.79 13.60 35.41
C PHE A 468 -4.79 13.76 36.57
N LEU A 469 -4.41 12.66 37.23
CA LEU A 469 -3.40 12.66 38.29
C LEU A 469 -1.95 12.56 37.76
N GLU A 470 -1.78 12.10 36.52
CA GLU A 470 -0.48 11.85 35.90
C GLU A 470 -0.06 12.94 34.91
N THR A 471 -1.01 13.75 34.44
CA THR A 471 -0.72 14.79 33.44
C THR A 471 0.03 15.97 34.05
N GLU A 472 1.00 16.51 33.31
CA GLU A 472 1.71 17.74 33.65
C GLU A 472 0.92 18.99 33.20
N ASN A 473 -0.06 18.82 32.31
CA ASN A 473 -0.87 19.90 31.77
C ASN A 473 -2.15 20.20 32.59
N GLY A 474 -2.36 19.48 33.70
CA GLY A 474 -3.52 19.63 34.56
C GLY A 474 -3.36 20.75 35.61
N PRO A 475 -4.44 21.11 36.31
CA PRO A 475 -4.37 22.13 37.36
C PRO A 475 -3.56 21.62 38.55
N LYS A 476 -2.86 22.53 39.25
CA LYS A 476 -1.97 22.18 40.37
C LYS A 476 -2.67 21.42 41.51
N ASN A 477 -3.97 21.66 41.69
CA ASN A 477 -4.82 21.01 42.69
C ASN A 477 -5.61 19.81 42.13
N ALA A 478 -5.26 19.27 40.94
CA ALA A 478 -5.96 18.12 40.35
C ALA A 478 -6.06 16.93 41.32
N SER A 479 -5.01 16.66 42.11
CA SER A 479 -5.04 15.60 43.12
C SER A 479 -6.09 15.83 44.21
N GLU A 480 -6.26 17.08 44.67
CA GLU A 480 -7.25 17.43 45.68
C GLU A 480 -8.68 17.33 45.13
N ILE A 481 -8.89 17.80 43.89
CA ILE A 481 -10.18 17.69 43.18
C ILE A 481 -10.58 16.22 43.05
N VAL A 482 -9.69 15.39 42.48
CA VAL A 482 -9.97 13.96 42.26
C VAL A 482 -10.15 13.22 43.59
N LYS A 483 -9.33 13.49 44.62
CA LYS A 483 -9.50 12.86 45.96
C LYS A 483 -10.86 13.21 46.56
N THR A 484 -11.29 14.47 46.41
CA THR A 484 -12.58 14.95 46.93
C THR A 484 -13.74 14.28 46.19
N ALA A 485 -13.70 14.27 44.86
CA ALA A 485 -14.74 13.67 44.03
C ALA A 485 -14.88 12.15 44.23
N LEU A 486 -13.77 11.43 44.47
CA LEU A 486 -13.79 9.97 44.67
C LEU A 486 -14.08 9.53 46.11
N LYS A 487 -14.08 10.45 47.08
CA LYS A 487 -14.32 10.14 48.50
C LYS A 487 -15.59 9.30 48.75
N PRO A 488 -16.74 9.56 48.10
CA PRO A 488 -17.95 8.76 48.30
C PRO A 488 -17.83 7.30 47.80
N ALA A 489 -17.00 7.06 46.79
CA ALA A 489 -16.88 5.74 46.12
C ALA A 489 -15.64 4.94 46.59
N ILE A 490 -14.80 5.49 47.48
CA ILE A 490 -13.50 4.89 47.81
C ILE A 490 -13.59 3.46 48.38
N GLY A 491 -14.67 3.14 49.10
CA GLY A 491 -14.95 1.81 49.62
C GLY A 491 -15.17 0.79 48.50
N ASP A 492 -16.03 1.14 47.54
CA ASP A 492 -16.35 0.29 46.39
C ASP A 492 -15.15 0.11 45.47
N LEU A 493 -14.37 1.17 45.24
CA LEU A 493 -13.15 1.09 44.44
C LEU A 493 -12.13 0.11 45.05
N LYS A 494 -12.00 0.06 46.39
CA LYS A 494 -11.12 -0.91 47.06
C LYS A 494 -11.56 -2.36 46.80
N MET A 495 -12.86 -2.64 46.75
CA MET A 495 -13.38 -3.97 46.40
C MET A 495 -13.12 -4.34 44.93
N LEU A 496 -13.12 -3.34 44.04
CA LEU A 496 -12.88 -3.54 42.61
C LEU A 496 -11.38 -3.69 42.26
N ALA A 497 -10.48 -3.19 43.11
CA ALA A 497 -9.04 -3.15 42.87
C ALA A 497 -8.41 -4.52 42.56
N ASP A 498 -8.92 -5.60 43.18
CA ASP A 498 -8.40 -6.95 42.95
C ASP A 498 -8.73 -7.49 41.55
N LYS A 499 -9.78 -6.96 40.91
CA LYS A 499 -10.28 -7.42 39.60
C LYS A 499 -9.98 -6.43 38.47
N GLN A 500 -9.80 -5.15 38.80
CA GLN A 500 -9.63 -4.06 37.85
C GLN A 500 -8.25 -3.41 38.03
N LYS A 501 -7.34 -3.65 37.08
CA LYS A 501 -5.98 -3.10 37.10
C LYS A 501 -5.96 -1.57 37.12
N GLY A 502 -6.85 -0.92 36.36
CA GLY A 502 -6.95 0.55 36.32
C GLY A 502 -7.31 1.11 37.70
N THR A 503 -8.29 0.50 38.36
CA THR A 503 -8.76 0.90 39.69
C THR A 503 -7.68 0.72 40.75
N LYS A 504 -6.94 -0.39 40.69
CA LYS A 504 -5.77 -0.60 41.55
C LYS A 504 -4.74 0.51 41.41
N LEU A 505 -4.33 0.83 40.18
CA LEU A 505 -3.34 1.88 39.92
C LEU A 505 -3.85 3.27 40.34
N LEU A 506 -5.13 3.55 40.14
CA LEU A 506 -5.76 4.78 40.59
C LEU A 506 -5.68 4.93 42.12
N LEU A 507 -6.03 3.87 42.87
CA LEU A 507 -5.93 3.88 44.33
C LEU A 507 -4.49 4.01 44.83
N GLU A 508 -3.53 3.36 44.17
CA GLU A 508 -2.10 3.50 44.48
C GLU A 508 -1.61 4.94 44.30
N LYS A 509 -2.12 5.65 43.28
CA LYS A 509 -1.77 7.06 43.01
C LYS A 509 -2.42 8.06 43.98
N LEU A 510 -3.53 7.68 44.64
CA LEU A 510 -4.27 8.53 45.57
C LEU A 510 -3.75 8.45 47.02
N GLN A 511 -2.99 7.41 47.35
CA GLN A 511 -2.23 7.29 48.59
C GLN A 511 -1.10 8.32 48.60
#